data_AF-A0A534DYC8-F1
#
_entry.id   AF-A0A534DYC8-F1
#
_cell.length_a   1.000
_cell.length_b   1.000
_cell.length_c   1.000
_cell.angle_alpha   90.00
_cell.angle_beta   90.00
_cell.angle_gamma   90.00
#
_symmetry.space_group_name_H-M   'P 1'
#
loop_
_entity.id
_entity.type
_entity.pdbx_description
1 polymer ?
#
loop_
_entity_poly.entity_id
_entity_poly.type
_entity_poly.pdbx_seq_one_letter_code
_entity_poly.pdbx_strand_id
1 'polypeptide(L)'
;MGSTRSRISRRAAEEAVRTLLRWAGEDPDREGLRDTPHRVVDAYRDWFSGYQIDPAAYLRRTFEEVGGYDEMIVLRDITFESHCEHHMAPMIGRVHIGYLPGSKVVGISKLARVVDGYA
;
A
#
# COMPACT_ATOMS: atom_id res chain seq x y z
N MET A 1 0.23 -10.42 -14.95
CA MET A 1 -1.22 -10.69 -14.94
C MET A 1 -1.94 -9.41 -15.32
N GLY A 2 -2.83 -9.48 -16.30
CA GLY A 2 -3.48 -8.31 -16.89
C GLY A 2 -4.36 -7.58 -15.89
N SER A 3 -4.15 -6.27 -15.77
CA SER A 3 -5.05 -5.35 -15.07
C SER A 3 -6.41 -5.38 -15.78
N THR A 4 -7.33 -6.22 -15.30
CA THR A 4 -8.76 -6.00 -15.50
C THR A 4 -9.07 -4.69 -14.78
N ARG A 5 -8.98 -3.57 -15.50
CA ARG A 5 -9.55 -2.30 -15.05
C ARG A 5 -10.95 -2.61 -14.53
N SER A 6 -11.19 -2.24 -13.27
CA SER A 6 -12.49 -2.43 -12.62
C SER A 6 -13.59 -2.01 -13.59
N ARG A 7 -14.55 -2.92 -13.85
CA ARG A 7 -15.74 -2.61 -14.66
C ARG A 7 -16.65 -1.57 -13.99
N ILE A 8 -16.32 -1.17 -12.76
CA ILE A 8 -17.05 -0.21 -11.94
C ILE A 8 -16.50 1.19 -12.17
N SER A 9 -17.37 2.14 -12.50
CA SER A 9 -17.00 3.54 -12.68
C SER A 9 -16.72 4.22 -11.34
N ARG A 10 -15.95 5.31 -11.36
CA ARG A 10 -15.69 6.13 -10.16
C ARG A 10 -16.99 6.57 -9.48
N ARG A 11 -17.96 7.03 -10.28
CA ARG A 11 -19.29 7.42 -9.81
C ARG A 11 -19.99 6.28 -9.07
N ALA A 12 -19.93 5.06 -9.59
CA ALA A 12 -20.54 3.91 -8.92
C ALA A 12 -19.87 3.58 -7.57
N ALA A 13 -18.55 3.76 -7.46
CA ALA A 13 -17.85 3.61 -6.18
C ALA A 13 -18.25 4.70 -5.17
N GLU A 14 -18.36 5.95 -5.60
CA GLU A 14 -18.82 7.07 -4.74
C GLU A 14 -20.26 6.82 -4.24
N GLU A 15 -21.16 6.37 -5.12
CA GLU A 15 -22.54 6.01 -4.73
C GLU A 15 -22.59 4.84 -3.73
N ALA A 16 -21.65 3.89 -3.81
CA ALA A 16 -21.53 2.82 -2.82
C ALA A 16 -21.15 3.38 -1.45
N VAL A 17 -20.19 4.32 -1.37
CA VAL A 17 -19.85 5.02 -0.11
C VAL A 17 -21.06 5.78 0.42
N ARG A 18 -21.78 6.50 -0.44
CA ARG A 18 -23.03 7.20 -0.08
C ARG A 18 -24.08 6.25 0.51
N THR A 19 -24.14 5.03 -0.01
CA THR A 19 -25.02 3.97 0.47
C THR A 19 -24.59 3.46 1.85
N LEU A 20 -23.29 3.24 2.07
CA LEU A 20 -22.75 2.86 3.38
C LEU A 20 -23.01 3.92 4.45
N LEU A 21 -22.85 5.21 4.12
CA LEU A 21 -23.15 6.32 5.03
C LEU A 21 -24.62 6.29 5.47
N ARG A 22 -25.55 6.19 4.51
CA ARG A 22 -26.99 6.10 4.82
C ARG A 22 -27.32 4.85 5.64
N TRP A 23 -26.70 3.72 5.32
CA TRP A 23 -26.89 2.47 6.05
C TRP A 23 -26.40 2.59 7.51
N ALA A 24 -25.32 3.34 7.74
CA ALA A 24 -24.82 3.66 9.07
C ALA A 24 -25.67 4.69 9.85
N GLY A 25 -26.71 5.26 9.22
CA GLY A 25 -27.60 6.27 9.83
C GLY A 25 -27.16 7.72 9.65
N GLU A 26 -26.14 7.98 8.82
CA GLU A 26 -25.68 9.34 8.51
C GLU A 26 -26.46 9.97 7.34
N ASP A 27 -26.53 11.30 7.33
CA ASP A 27 -27.02 12.10 6.20
C ASP A 27 -25.86 12.50 5.27
N PRO A 28 -25.72 11.92 4.06
CA PRO A 28 -24.64 12.28 3.14
C PRO A 28 -24.72 13.71 2.58
N ASP A 29 -25.87 14.39 2.69
CA ASP A 29 -26.08 15.74 2.17
C ASP A 29 -25.70 16.83 3.20
N ARG A 30 -25.38 16.45 4.45
CA ARG A 30 -24.84 17.39 5.44
C ARG A 30 -23.48 17.92 5.01
N GLU A 31 -23.20 19.19 5.32
CA GLU A 31 -22.02 19.93 4.86
C GLU A 31 -20.72 19.11 4.93
N GLY A 32 -20.44 18.47 6.06
CA GLY A 32 -19.21 17.68 6.26
C GLY A 32 -19.10 16.39 5.44
N LEU A 33 -20.23 15.82 4.98
CA LEU A 33 -20.26 14.54 4.27
C LEU A 33 -20.45 14.63 2.75
N ARG A 34 -20.84 15.79 2.20
CA ARG A 34 -21.09 15.95 0.76
C ARG A 34 -19.95 15.42 -0.12
N ASP A 35 -18.73 15.73 0.28
CA ASP A 35 -17.50 15.33 -0.44
C ASP A 35 -16.87 14.04 0.11
N THR A 36 -17.44 13.44 1.16
CA THR A 36 -16.89 12.20 1.75
C THR A 36 -16.83 11.05 0.74
N PRO A 37 -17.85 10.79 -0.10
CA PRO A 37 -17.75 9.76 -1.14
C PRO A 37 -16.52 9.89 -2.04
N HIS A 38 -16.24 11.12 -2.49
CA HIS A 38 -15.08 11.43 -3.32
C HIS A 38 -13.77 11.16 -2.56
N ARG A 39 -13.65 11.68 -1.33
CA ARG A 39 -12.45 11.51 -0.50
C ARG A 39 -12.18 10.04 -0.16
N VAL A 40 -13.22 9.25 0.11
CA VAL A 40 -13.08 7.81 0.38
C VAL A 40 -12.61 7.07 -0.86
N VAL A 41 -13.16 7.37 -2.03
CA VAL A 41 -12.72 6.73 -3.28
C VAL A 41 -11.28 7.10 -3.64
N ASP A 42 -10.87 8.34 -3.37
CA ASP A 42 -9.47 8.74 -3.50
C ASP A 42 -8.56 8.00 -2.52
N ALA A 43 -8.97 7.85 -1.25
CA ALA A 43 -8.23 7.08 -0.26
C ALA A 43 -8.06 5.61 -0.67
N TYR A 44 -9.11 4.96 -1.19
CA TYR A 44 -9.03 3.59 -1.72
C TYR A 44 -8.01 3.49 -2.87
N ARG A 45 -7.95 4.48 -3.76
CA ARG A 45 -6.96 4.46 -4.84
C ARG A 45 -5.53 4.51 -4.29
N ASP A 46 -5.31 5.26 -3.22
CA ASP A 46 -4.00 5.45 -2.62
C ASP A 46 -3.60 4.22 -1.79
N TRP A 47 -4.47 3.74 -0.91
CA TRP A 47 -4.27 2.53 -0.09
C TRP A 47 -4.01 1.28 -0.92
N PHE A 48 -4.70 1.13 -2.06
CA PHE A 48 -4.56 -0.04 -2.93
C PHE A 48 -3.67 0.22 -4.16
N SER A 49 -2.87 1.28 -4.14
CA SER A 49 -1.97 1.65 -5.24
C SER A 49 -0.89 0.60 -5.51
N GLY A 50 -0.54 -0.21 -4.50
CA GLY A 50 0.41 -1.33 -4.59
C GLY A 50 0.06 -2.33 -5.70
N TYR A 51 -1.22 -2.55 -6.00
CA TYR A 51 -1.65 -3.45 -7.08
C TYR A 51 -1.26 -2.98 -8.49
N GLN A 52 -0.93 -1.70 -8.67
CA GLN A 52 -0.53 -1.15 -9.97
C GLN A 52 0.98 -1.14 -10.19
N ILE A 53 1.77 -1.61 -9.22
CA ILE A 53 3.22 -1.66 -9.30
C ILE A 53 3.72 -3.10 -9.15
N ASP A 54 4.99 -3.32 -9.49
CA ASP A 54 5.74 -4.54 -9.17
C ASP A 54 6.71 -4.21 -8.02
N PRO A 55 6.36 -4.48 -6.74
CA PRO A 55 7.23 -4.14 -5.62
C PRO A 55 8.60 -4.84 -5.72
N ALA A 56 8.67 -6.05 -6.30
CA ALA A 56 9.93 -6.76 -6.49
C ALA A 56 10.88 -6.03 -7.44
N ALA A 57 10.38 -5.13 -8.30
CA ALA A 57 11.24 -4.31 -9.16
C ALA A 57 12.16 -3.38 -8.36
N TYR A 58 11.79 -2.96 -7.15
CA TYR A 58 12.66 -2.14 -6.31
C TYR A 58 13.93 -2.86 -5.86
N LEU A 59 13.88 -4.19 -5.72
CA LEU A 59 15.02 -5.02 -5.33
C LEU A 59 16.12 -5.07 -6.41
N ARG A 60 15.82 -4.69 -7.66
CA ARG A 60 16.81 -4.64 -8.76
C ARG A 60 17.83 -3.52 -8.60
N ARG A 61 17.60 -2.55 -7.71
CA ARG A 61 18.52 -1.43 -7.44
C ARG A 61 19.55 -1.86 -6.40
N THR A 62 20.64 -2.45 -6.91
CA THR A 62 21.72 -3.02 -6.11
C THR A 62 23.05 -2.30 -6.29
N PHE A 63 23.93 -2.45 -5.32
CA PHE A 63 25.33 -2.00 -5.33
C PHE A 63 26.26 -3.22 -5.24
N GLU A 64 27.33 -3.21 -6.03
CA GLU A 64 28.32 -4.30 -6.11
C GLU A 64 29.58 -4.03 -5.26
N GLU A 65 29.80 -2.78 -4.86
CA GLU A 65 30.98 -2.31 -4.12
C GLU A 65 30.90 -2.59 -2.61
N VAL A 66 30.59 -3.84 -2.24
CA VAL A 66 30.49 -4.25 -0.81
C VAL A 66 31.75 -4.86 -0.23
N GLY A 67 32.84 -4.96 -1.00
CA GLY A 67 34.14 -5.40 -0.47
C GLY A 67 34.13 -6.80 0.16
N GLY A 68 33.20 -7.66 -0.24
CA GLY A 68 33.04 -9.01 0.34
C GLY A 68 32.23 -9.07 1.63
N TYR A 69 31.48 -8.01 1.99
CA TYR A 69 30.58 -8.02 3.14
C TYR A 69 29.58 -9.19 3.05
N ASP A 70 29.67 -10.12 4.01
CA ASP A 70 28.91 -11.38 4.08
C ASP A 70 28.08 -11.50 5.39
N GLU A 71 28.02 -10.42 6.17
CA GLU A 71 27.19 -10.37 7.38
C GLU A 71 25.74 -9.98 7.08
N MET A 72 24.85 -10.21 8.04
CA MET A 72 23.43 -9.92 7.90
C MET A 72 23.17 -8.41 7.87
N ILE A 73 22.43 -7.97 6.85
CA ILE A 73 21.90 -6.62 6.76
C ILE A 73 20.49 -6.61 7.33
N VAL A 74 20.24 -5.73 8.31
CA VAL A 74 18.92 -5.60 8.95
C VAL A 74 18.43 -4.16 8.87
N LEU A 75 17.25 -3.96 8.29
CA LEU A 75 16.48 -2.73 8.40
C LEU A 75 15.30 -2.96 9.34
N ARG A 76 15.23 -2.19 10.43
CA ARG A 76 14.21 -2.34 11.48
C ARG A 76 13.31 -1.12 11.53
N ASP A 77 12.16 -1.30 12.18
CA ASP A 77 11.23 -0.23 12.53
C ASP A 77 10.67 0.51 11.31
N ILE A 78 10.46 -0.23 10.21
CA ILE A 78 9.74 0.29 9.05
C ILE A 78 8.26 0.33 9.43
N THR A 79 7.71 1.53 9.61
CA THR A 79 6.26 1.70 9.78
C THR A 79 5.55 1.24 8.52
N PHE A 80 4.48 0.48 8.66
CA PHE A 80 3.61 0.12 7.54
C PHE A 80 2.14 0.27 7.92
N GLU A 81 1.31 0.52 6.92
CA GLU A 81 -0.16 0.52 7.00
C GLU A 81 -0.67 -0.31 5.81
N SER A 82 -1.53 -1.27 6.11
CA SER A 82 -2.20 -2.15 5.14
C SER A 82 -3.69 -2.25 5.45
N HIS A 83 -4.45 -3.03 4.68
CA HIS A 83 -5.88 -3.26 4.91
C HIS A 83 -6.19 -4.76 4.89
N CYS A 84 -6.89 -5.24 5.92
CA CYS A 84 -7.34 -6.63 5.99
C CYS A 84 -8.40 -6.90 4.92
N GLU A 85 -8.14 -7.81 3.97
CA GLU A 85 -9.09 -8.13 2.90
C GLU A 85 -10.46 -8.64 3.38
N HIS A 86 -10.52 -9.22 4.59
CA HIS A 86 -11.77 -9.77 5.14
C HIS A 86 -12.74 -8.70 5.64
N HIS A 87 -12.22 -7.54 6.07
CA HIS A 87 -13.03 -6.52 6.76
C HIS A 87 -12.76 -5.10 6.26
N MET A 88 -11.78 -4.92 5.38
CA MET A 88 -11.26 -3.63 4.90
C MET A 88 -10.76 -2.70 6.01
N ALA A 89 -10.47 -3.24 7.20
CA ALA A 89 -9.97 -2.49 8.34
C ALA A 89 -8.44 -2.29 8.25
N PRO A 90 -7.90 -1.15 8.70
CA PRO A 90 -6.47 -0.89 8.65
C PRO A 90 -5.69 -1.82 9.57
N MET A 91 -4.54 -2.29 9.10
CA MET A 91 -3.52 -3.01 9.85
C MET A 91 -2.28 -2.14 9.92
N ILE A 92 -1.95 -1.65 11.12
CA ILE A 92 -0.83 -0.73 11.32
C ILE A 92 0.21 -1.42 12.21
N GLY A 93 1.48 -1.35 11.81
CA GLY A 93 2.53 -2.00 12.57
C GLY A 93 3.94 -1.63 12.14
N ARG A 94 4.88 -2.54 12.44
CA ARG A 94 6.29 -2.43 12.07
C ARG A 94 6.75 -3.67 11.33
N VAL A 95 7.56 -3.46 10.28
CA VAL A 95 8.28 -4.52 9.57
C VAL A 95 9.76 -4.41 9.88
N HIS A 96 10.39 -5.58 10.06
CA HIS A 96 11.83 -5.73 10.15
C HIS A 96 12.27 -6.65 9.01
N ILE A 97 13.22 -6.20 8.20
CA ILE A 97 13.76 -6.96 7.07
C ILE A 97 15.20 -7.33 7.41
N GLY A 98 15.52 -8.62 7.30
CA GLY A 98 16.89 -9.14 7.41
C GLY A 98 17.23 -9.98 6.18
N TYR A 99 18.43 -9.81 5.64
CA TYR A 99 18.95 -10.69 4.59
C TYR A 99 20.47 -10.81 4.65
N LEU A 100 21.00 -11.92 4.14
CA LEU A 100 22.43 -12.10 3.91
C LEU A 100 22.74 -11.72 2.44
N PRO A 101 23.61 -10.74 2.20
CA PRO A 101 23.98 -10.37 0.85
C PRO A 101 24.84 -11.46 0.21
N GLY A 102 24.64 -11.66 -1.10
CA GLY A 102 25.59 -12.40 -1.93
C GLY A 102 26.69 -11.45 -2.41
N SER A 103 26.84 -11.32 -3.73
CA SER A 103 27.77 -10.33 -4.32
C SER A 103 27.20 -8.92 -4.43
N LYS A 104 25.96 -8.69 -3.97
CA LYS A 104 25.19 -7.46 -4.19
C LYS A 104 24.37 -7.10 -2.96
N VAL A 105 24.31 -5.79 -2.69
CA VAL A 105 23.47 -5.21 -1.64
C VAL A 105 22.34 -4.40 -2.25
N VAL A 106 21.12 -4.62 -1.77
CA VAL A 106 19.96 -3.80 -2.13
C VAL A 106 20.05 -2.45 -1.43
N GLY A 107 19.76 -1.37 -2.15
CA GLY A 107 19.70 -0.05 -1.53
C GLY A 107 18.71 0.00 -0.37
N ILE A 108 19.13 0.45 0.81
CA ILE A 108 18.34 0.41 2.05
C ILE A 108 16.95 1.05 1.87
N SER A 109 16.88 2.20 1.17
CA SER A 109 15.62 2.89 0.89
C SER A 109 14.64 2.10 0.01
N LYS A 110 15.12 1.08 -0.71
CA LYS A 110 14.29 0.21 -1.56
C LYS A 110 13.60 -0.87 -0.76
N LEU A 111 14.18 -1.32 0.35
CA LEU A 111 13.55 -2.27 1.25
C LEU A 111 12.24 -1.69 1.82
N ALA A 112 12.25 -0.43 2.24
CA ALA A 112 11.03 0.26 2.68
C ALA A 112 9.97 0.35 1.56
N ARG A 113 10.38 0.65 0.32
CA ARG A 113 9.46 0.72 -0.83
C ARG A 113 8.86 -0.62 -1.22
N VAL A 114 9.54 -1.73 -0.94
CA VAL A 114 8.97 -3.07 -1.11
C VAL A 114 7.86 -3.29 -0.08
N VAL A 115 8.07 -2.88 1.18
CA VAL A 115 7.03 -2.94 2.21
C VAL A 115 5.82 -2.12 1.78
N ASP A 116 6.01 -0.84 1.39
CA ASP A 116 4.93 0.04 0.93
C ASP A 116 4.16 -0.51 -0.28
N GLY A 117 4.82 -1.29 -1.14
CA GLY A 117 4.18 -1.83 -2.34
C GLY A 117 3.32 -3.08 -2.09
N TYR A 118 3.56 -3.80 -0.98
CA TYR A 118 2.78 -4.98 -0.59
C TYR A 118 1.80 -4.72 0.56
N ALA A 119 2.07 -3.72 1.39
CA ALA A 119 1.14 -3.23 2.40
C ALA A 119 -0.10 -2.63 1.71
#